data_AF-A0A101NXN9-F1
#
_entry.id   AF-A0A101NXN9-F1
#
_cell.length_a   1.000
_cell.length_b   1.000
_cell.length_c   1.000
_cell.angle_alpha   90.00
_cell.angle_beta   90.00
_cell.angle_gamma   90.00
#
_symmetry.space_group_name_H-M   'P 1'
#
loop_
_entity.id
_entity.type
_entity.pdbx_description
1 polymer ?
#
loop_
_entity_poly.entity_id
_entity_poly.type
_entity_poly.pdbx_seq_one_letter_code
_entity_poly.pdbx_strand_id
1 'polypeptide(L)'
;MRSARWTALLARIRRAGGAEAARATVAAALTWQTCALLLHVTDPYAGAIAAVLIVETTVVATVSAATRYAAGCLLGVLVAVPGALYAEPGMVGLGVVVFAAALLARRGFLGHYGLHVPTTALITFALVRGRHPGELATHLAEIVVGIAFGLACTMLLFPTVRVRSAERALEELRLLIARHLDGLADAVVRHEQPRKVLGPAWEDDLGTALTRARAAMDEAHESVRWNPRPTARRRRSHLDHRVLRTLSDVAGQVSTTGRLLDTHPDAAETSRPASAFAQPYARLLRTTALCAYSCRGGRPHPALPAARQALARLGAPRSDPPERAAPDQRLLRPLESALTCLSAPAPAPPAPSHRILDPLRPSPRR
;
A
#
# COMPACT_ATOMS: atom_id res chain seq x y z
N MET A 1 22.10 -19.95 -1.65
CA MET A 1 20.90 -19.20 -1.15
C MET A 1 20.62 -17.85 -1.85
N ARG A 2 21.56 -17.22 -2.60
CA ARG A 2 21.30 -15.98 -3.36
C ARG A 2 20.49 -16.19 -4.67
N SER A 3 20.54 -17.38 -5.27
CA SER A 3 19.86 -17.71 -6.54
C SER A 3 18.33 -17.84 -6.42
N ALA A 4 17.82 -18.37 -5.30
CA ALA A 4 16.38 -18.58 -5.08
C ALA A 4 15.59 -17.28 -4.83
N ARG A 5 16.25 -16.23 -4.32
CA ARG A 5 15.65 -14.89 -4.15
C ARG A 5 15.52 -14.15 -5.48
N TRP A 6 16.48 -14.34 -6.39
CA TRP A 6 16.46 -13.74 -7.72
C TRP A 6 15.38 -14.34 -8.63
N THR A 7 15.20 -15.66 -8.60
CA THR A 7 14.13 -16.31 -9.37
C THR A 7 12.74 -15.94 -8.89
N ALA A 8 12.54 -15.77 -7.57
CA ALA A 8 11.28 -15.29 -7.01
C ALA A 8 10.97 -13.83 -7.38
N LEU A 9 11.99 -12.97 -7.42
CA LEU A 9 11.84 -11.56 -7.81
C LEU A 9 11.55 -11.44 -9.32
N LEU A 10 12.31 -12.16 -10.15
CA LEU A 10 12.09 -12.23 -11.60
C LEU A 10 10.73 -12.84 -11.94
N ALA A 11 10.29 -13.88 -11.23
CA ALA A 11 8.95 -14.45 -11.41
C ALA A 11 7.84 -13.50 -10.95
N ARG A 12 8.11 -12.57 -10.02
CA ARG A 12 7.15 -11.55 -9.58
C ARG A 12 7.09 -10.39 -10.56
N ILE A 13 8.23 -9.95 -11.09
CA ILE A 13 8.33 -8.92 -12.14
C ILE A 13 7.73 -9.42 -13.45
N ARG A 14 8.03 -10.65 -13.86
CA ARG A 14 7.50 -11.29 -15.08
C ARG A 14 5.99 -11.54 -14.99
N ARG A 15 5.47 -11.88 -13.81
CA ARG A 15 4.01 -12.01 -13.59
C ARG A 15 3.30 -10.65 -13.52
N ALA A 16 3.93 -9.64 -12.95
CA ALA A 16 3.40 -8.28 -12.93
C ALA A 16 3.29 -7.72 -14.37
N GLY A 17 4.35 -7.88 -15.17
CA GLY A 17 4.35 -7.50 -16.59
C GLY A 17 3.36 -8.30 -17.43
N GLY A 18 3.21 -9.61 -17.19
CA GLY A 18 2.24 -10.43 -17.93
C GLY A 18 0.78 -10.08 -17.66
N ALA A 19 0.43 -9.80 -16.39
CA ALA A 19 -0.92 -9.36 -16.04
C ALA A 19 -1.24 -7.94 -16.50
N GLU A 20 -0.22 -7.07 -16.60
CA GLU A 20 -0.36 -5.74 -17.19
C GLU A 20 -0.53 -5.80 -18.70
N ALA A 21 0.32 -6.56 -19.40
CA ALA A 21 0.19 -6.79 -20.82
C ALA A 21 -1.20 -7.37 -21.17
N ALA A 22 -1.65 -8.40 -20.44
CA ALA A 22 -2.98 -8.98 -20.65
C ALA A 22 -4.10 -7.95 -20.46
N ARG A 23 -4.00 -7.06 -19.45
CA ARG A 23 -4.99 -5.99 -19.24
C ARG A 23 -4.97 -4.97 -20.37
N ALA A 24 -3.80 -4.55 -20.82
CA ALA A 24 -3.65 -3.63 -21.94
C ALA A 24 -4.22 -4.25 -23.23
N THR A 25 -3.96 -5.53 -23.49
CA THR A 25 -4.52 -6.27 -24.64
C THR A 25 -6.04 -6.35 -24.57
N VAL A 26 -6.62 -6.69 -23.41
CA VAL A 26 -8.07 -6.74 -23.24
C VAL A 26 -8.70 -5.35 -23.40
N ALA A 27 -8.09 -4.31 -22.84
CA ALA A 27 -8.55 -2.94 -23.02
C ALA A 27 -8.54 -2.53 -24.49
N ALA A 28 -7.43 -2.77 -25.20
CA ALA A 28 -7.30 -2.46 -26.62
C ALA A 28 -8.33 -3.19 -27.48
N ALA A 29 -8.53 -4.49 -27.24
CA ALA A 29 -9.49 -5.31 -27.99
C ALA A 29 -10.94 -4.85 -27.75
N LEU A 30 -11.30 -4.54 -26.50
CA LEU A 30 -12.62 -4.03 -26.17
C LEU A 30 -12.86 -2.64 -26.77
N THR A 31 -11.86 -1.75 -26.72
CA THR A 31 -11.94 -0.45 -27.38
C THR A 31 -12.12 -0.60 -28.88
N TRP A 32 -11.30 -1.42 -29.53
CA TRP A 32 -11.38 -1.67 -30.97
C TRP A 32 -12.78 -2.13 -31.37
N GLN A 33 -13.29 -3.16 -30.69
CA GLN A 33 -14.61 -3.71 -30.98
C GLN A 33 -15.72 -2.67 -30.75
N THR A 34 -15.60 -1.86 -29.70
CA THR A 34 -16.62 -0.85 -29.38
C THR A 34 -16.58 0.32 -30.36
N CYS A 35 -15.39 0.80 -30.76
CA CYS A 35 -15.27 1.84 -31.77
C CYS A 35 -15.80 1.37 -33.13
N ALA A 36 -15.49 0.13 -33.55
CA ALA A 36 -15.99 -0.43 -34.80
C ALA A 36 -17.53 -0.49 -34.83
N LEU A 37 -18.16 -0.88 -33.71
CA LEU A 37 -19.61 -1.00 -33.61
C LEU A 37 -20.33 0.35 -33.42
N LEU A 38 -19.79 1.22 -32.57
CA LEU A 38 -20.46 2.46 -32.16
C LEU A 38 -20.17 3.62 -33.11
N LEU A 39 -18.92 3.74 -33.55
CA LEU A 39 -18.45 4.84 -34.41
C LEU A 39 -18.45 4.45 -35.90
N HIS A 40 -18.77 3.19 -36.24
CA HIS A 40 -18.80 2.67 -37.61
C HIS A 40 -17.47 2.90 -38.37
N VAL A 41 -16.36 2.84 -37.64
CA VAL A 41 -14.99 3.00 -38.19
C VAL A 41 -14.43 1.63 -38.55
N THR A 42 -13.90 1.50 -39.77
CA THR A 42 -13.31 0.25 -40.26
C THR A 42 -12.05 -0.14 -39.48
N ASP A 43 -11.18 0.84 -39.18
CA ASP A 43 -9.88 0.64 -38.53
C ASP A 43 -9.67 1.61 -37.35
N PRO A 44 -10.27 1.37 -36.17
CA PRO A 44 -10.21 2.28 -35.02
C PRO A 44 -8.88 2.20 -34.24
N TYR A 45 -7.79 2.59 -34.92
CA TYR A 45 -6.43 2.49 -34.37
C TYR A 45 -6.17 3.50 -33.25
N ALA A 46 -6.78 4.70 -33.30
CA ALA A 46 -6.47 5.78 -32.36
C ALA A 46 -6.99 5.43 -30.96
N GLY A 47 -8.19 4.87 -30.90
CA GLY A 47 -8.78 4.39 -29.65
C GLY A 47 -7.97 3.25 -29.04
N ALA A 48 -7.58 2.26 -29.83
CA ALA A 48 -6.81 1.11 -29.34
C ALA A 48 -5.44 1.55 -28.78
N ILE A 49 -4.74 2.46 -29.47
CA ILE A 49 -3.47 3.04 -28.98
C ILE A 49 -3.69 3.79 -27.66
N ALA A 50 -4.73 4.63 -27.59
CA ALA A 50 -5.07 5.36 -26.36
C ALA A 50 -5.30 4.40 -25.19
N ALA A 51 -6.07 3.34 -25.39
CA ALA A 51 -6.38 2.34 -24.37
C ALA A 51 -5.13 1.63 -23.85
N VAL A 52 -4.21 1.20 -24.72
CA VAL A 52 -2.95 0.56 -24.31
C VAL A 52 -2.09 1.49 -23.48
N LEU A 53 -1.97 2.75 -23.89
CA LEU A 53 -1.05 3.71 -23.28
C LEU A 53 -1.47 4.16 -21.89
N ILE A 54 -2.77 4.26 -21.63
CA ILE A 54 -3.25 4.74 -20.32
C ILE A 54 -3.35 3.62 -19.28
N VAL A 55 -3.40 2.36 -19.70
CA VAL A 55 -3.53 1.21 -18.80
C VAL A 55 -2.25 1.07 -17.99
N GLU A 56 -2.39 1.19 -16.67
CA GLU A 56 -1.27 1.21 -15.74
C GLU A 56 -1.53 0.22 -14.59
N THR A 57 -0.53 0.04 -13.73
CA THR A 57 -0.62 -0.82 -12.54
C THR A 57 -1.51 -0.27 -11.43
N THR A 58 -1.87 1.01 -11.41
CA THR A 58 -2.72 1.63 -10.38
C THR A 58 -3.81 2.52 -10.99
N VAL A 59 -4.99 2.61 -10.37
CA VAL A 59 -6.07 3.51 -10.84
C VAL A 59 -5.57 4.95 -10.89
N VAL A 60 -4.81 5.38 -9.87
CA VAL A 60 -4.29 6.76 -9.81
C VAL A 60 -3.28 7.02 -10.93
N ALA A 61 -2.38 6.06 -11.21
CA ALA A 61 -1.47 6.16 -12.34
C ALA A 61 -2.24 6.19 -13.67
N THR A 62 -3.23 5.33 -13.86
CA THR A 62 -4.10 5.31 -15.06
C THR A 62 -4.85 6.62 -15.23
N VAL A 63 -5.41 7.19 -14.15
CA VAL A 63 -6.10 8.50 -14.21
C VAL A 63 -5.10 9.60 -14.55
N SER A 64 -3.92 9.61 -13.95
CA SER A 64 -2.88 10.59 -14.27
C SER A 64 -2.34 10.43 -15.69
N ALA A 65 -2.27 9.20 -16.21
CA ALA A 65 -1.88 8.90 -17.58
C ALA A 65 -2.95 9.40 -18.55
N ALA A 66 -4.22 9.07 -18.28
CA ALA A 66 -5.37 9.52 -19.05
C ALA A 66 -5.47 11.05 -19.12
N THR A 67 -5.27 11.76 -18.01
CA THR A 67 -5.32 13.23 -18.00
C THR A 67 -4.16 13.86 -18.78
N ARG A 68 -2.94 13.32 -18.64
CA ARG A 68 -1.77 13.80 -19.41
C ARG A 68 -1.92 13.50 -20.90
N TYR A 69 -2.41 12.31 -21.25
CA TYR A 69 -2.68 11.91 -22.62
C TYR A 69 -3.77 12.78 -23.25
N ALA A 70 -4.90 12.97 -22.56
CA ALA A 70 -5.98 13.86 -23.01
C ALA A 70 -5.51 15.30 -23.18
N ALA A 71 -4.76 15.84 -22.22
CA ALA A 71 -4.16 17.17 -22.32
C ALA A 71 -3.19 17.26 -23.52
N GLY A 72 -2.42 16.21 -23.77
CA GLY A 72 -1.52 16.14 -24.91
C GLY A 72 -2.26 16.20 -26.25
N CYS A 73 -3.32 15.41 -26.40
CA CYS A 73 -4.17 15.43 -27.58
C CYS A 73 -4.85 16.80 -27.78
N LEU A 74 -5.40 17.37 -26.71
CA LEU A 74 -6.01 18.71 -26.72
C LEU A 74 -5.04 19.80 -27.17
N LEU A 75 -3.82 19.82 -26.63
CA LEU A 75 -2.79 20.76 -27.04
C LEU A 75 -2.38 20.58 -28.50
N GLY A 76 -2.28 19.32 -28.96
CA GLY A 76 -1.98 19.02 -30.36
C GLY A 76 -3.05 19.58 -31.31
N VAL A 77 -4.33 19.35 -31.00
CA VAL A 77 -5.47 19.89 -31.76
C VAL A 77 -5.47 21.41 -31.75
N LEU A 78 -5.25 22.02 -30.58
CA LEU A 78 -5.28 23.48 -30.40
C LEU A 78 -4.19 24.19 -31.21
N VAL A 79 -3.03 23.57 -31.40
CA VAL A 79 -1.95 24.11 -32.25
C VAL A 79 -2.23 23.81 -33.73
N ALA A 80 -2.73 22.63 -34.05
CA ALA A 80 -2.89 22.17 -35.43
C ALA A 80 -4.06 22.82 -36.16
N VAL A 81 -5.19 23.08 -35.51
CA VAL A 81 -6.37 23.68 -36.16
C VAL A 81 -6.06 25.10 -36.68
N PRO A 82 -5.54 26.05 -35.87
CA PRO A 82 -5.13 27.35 -36.38
C PRO A 82 -4.02 27.23 -37.43
N GLY A 83 -3.05 26.34 -37.22
CA GLY A 83 -1.99 26.10 -38.18
C GLY A 83 -2.52 25.64 -39.54
N ALA A 84 -3.52 24.75 -39.57
CA ALA A 84 -4.12 24.26 -40.80
C ALA A 84 -4.96 25.33 -41.52
N LEU A 85 -5.59 26.23 -40.77
CA LEU A 85 -6.43 27.31 -41.30
C LEU A 85 -5.63 28.52 -41.79
N TYR A 86 -4.58 28.91 -41.07
CA TYR A 86 -3.85 30.17 -41.30
C TYR A 86 -2.47 29.99 -41.94
N ALA A 87 -1.81 28.84 -41.82
CA ALA A 87 -0.48 28.67 -42.39
C ALA A 87 -0.55 28.38 -43.89
N GLU A 88 0.49 28.79 -44.63
CA GLU A 88 0.57 28.52 -46.07
C GLU A 88 0.52 27.01 -46.40
N PRO A 89 -0.06 26.63 -47.56
CA PRO A 89 -0.02 25.26 -48.05
C PRO A 89 1.42 24.73 -48.18
N GLY A 90 1.71 23.57 -47.60
CA GLY A 90 2.97 22.84 -47.83
C GLY A 90 3.84 22.61 -46.60
N MET A 91 5.11 22.28 -46.86
CA MET A 91 6.09 21.82 -45.87
C MET A 91 6.31 22.83 -44.73
N VAL A 92 6.27 24.14 -45.04
CA VAL A 92 6.54 25.19 -44.06
C VAL A 92 5.45 25.25 -42.99
N GLY A 93 4.17 25.23 -43.38
CA GLY A 93 3.06 25.23 -42.43
C GLY A 93 3.07 24.00 -41.52
N LEU A 94 3.35 22.83 -42.09
CA LEU A 94 3.48 21.60 -41.31
C LEU A 94 4.67 21.66 -40.34
N GLY A 95 5.83 22.13 -40.81
CA GLY A 95 7.04 22.27 -40.00
C GLY A 95 6.82 23.19 -38.80
N VAL A 96 6.14 24.33 -38.99
CA VAL A 96 5.80 25.27 -37.91
C VAL A 96 4.88 24.63 -36.88
N VAL A 97 3.83 23.92 -37.31
CA VAL A 97 2.87 23.26 -36.42
C VAL A 97 3.55 22.16 -35.59
N VAL A 98 4.33 21.30 -36.25
CA VAL A 98 5.05 20.20 -35.57
C VAL A 98 6.10 20.76 -34.62
N PHE A 99 6.83 21.81 -35.01
CA PHE A 99 7.82 22.46 -34.15
C PHE A 99 7.17 23.10 -32.93
N ALA A 100 6.08 23.82 -33.10
CA ALA A 100 5.32 24.40 -32.00
C ALA A 100 4.78 23.32 -31.05
N ALA A 101 4.17 22.26 -31.59
CA ALA A 101 3.69 21.12 -30.81
C ALA A 101 4.82 20.42 -30.03
N ALA A 102 6.01 20.27 -30.63
CA ALA A 102 7.18 19.71 -29.98
C ALA A 102 7.72 20.63 -28.86
N LEU A 103 7.67 21.95 -29.04
CA LEU A 103 8.06 22.88 -27.99
C LEU A 103 7.09 22.82 -26.79
N LEU A 104 5.79 22.68 -27.06
CA LEU A 104 4.79 22.46 -26.01
C LEU A 104 5.00 21.12 -25.29
N ALA A 105 5.35 20.06 -26.03
CA ALA A 105 5.65 18.74 -25.46
C ALA A 105 6.82 18.76 -24.47
N ARG A 106 7.79 19.67 -24.66
CA ARG A 106 8.97 19.81 -23.79
C ARG A 106 8.66 20.47 -22.44
N ARG A 107 7.48 21.05 -22.23
CA ARG A 107 7.10 21.55 -20.91
C ARG A 107 6.91 20.36 -19.97
N GLY A 108 7.58 20.38 -18.82
CA GLY A 108 7.66 19.27 -17.86
C GLY A 108 6.33 18.76 -17.30
N PHE A 109 5.20 19.41 -17.61
CA PHE A 109 3.87 19.01 -17.20
C PHE A 109 3.38 17.69 -17.83
N LEU A 110 3.85 17.32 -19.03
CA LEU A 110 3.33 16.14 -19.76
C LEU A 110 4.14 14.84 -19.54
N GLY A 111 5.38 14.92 -19.06
CA GLY A 111 6.25 13.75 -18.87
C GLY A 111 6.42 12.93 -20.17
N HIS A 112 6.39 11.59 -20.07
CA HIS A 112 6.57 10.68 -21.22
C HIS A 112 5.43 10.79 -22.27
N TYR A 113 4.24 11.24 -21.86
CA TYR A 113 3.07 11.39 -22.75
C TYR A 113 3.16 12.63 -23.66
N GLY A 114 4.17 13.49 -23.47
CA GLY A 114 4.39 14.69 -24.30
C GLY A 114 4.63 14.37 -25.78
N LEU A 115 5.15 13.18 -26.10
CA LEU A 115 5.40 12.75 -27.49
C LEU A 115 4.11 12.66 -28.33
N HIS A 116 2.94 12.53 -27.69
CA HIS A 116 1.66 12.51 -28.40
C HIS A 116 1.18 13.89 -28.86
N VAL A 117 1.72 14.98 -28.31
CA VAL A 117 1.35 16.34 -28.73
C VAL A 117 1.71 16.57 -30.19
N PRO A 118 2.98 16.36 -30.65
CA PRO A 118 3.33 16.42 -32.07
C PRO A 118 2.54 15.44 -32.94
N THR A 119 2.36 14.20 -32.50
CA THR A 119 1.65 13.18 -33.29
C THR A 119 0.20 13.57 -33.52
N THR A 120 -0.51 14.00 -32.47
CA THR A 120 -1.90 14.45 -32.58
C THR A 120 -2.00 15.72 -33.42
N ALA A 121 -1.04 16.65 -33.28
CA ALA A 121 -0.99 17.85 -34.09
C ALA A 121 -0.81 17.54 -35.59
N LEU A 122 0.09 16.63 -35.93
CA LEU A 122 0.33 16.17 -37.30
C LEU A 122 -0.93 15.56 -37.93
N ILE A 123 -1.56 14.62 -37.23
CA ILE A 123 -2.78 13.95 -37.69
C ILE A 123 -3.90 14.98 -37.87
N THR A 124 -4.10 15.86 -36.89
CA THR A 124 -5.13 16.90 -36.96
C THR A 124 -4.90 17.85 -38.12
N PHE A 125 -3.66 18.30 -38.33
CA PHE A 125 -3.31 19.19 -39.44
C PHE A 125 -3.60 18.53 -40.80
N ALA A 126 -3.24 17.25 -40.94
CA ALA A 126 -3.52 16.48 -42.16
C ALA A 126 -5.02 16.35 -42.44
N LEU A 127 -5.83 15.99 -41.43
CA LEU A 127 -7.28 15.81 -41.56
C LEU A 127 -8.02 17.12 -41.88
N VAL A 128 -7.66 18.21 -41.19
CA VAL A 128 -8.29 19.54 -41.42
C VAL A 128 -7.96 20.04 -42.82
N ARG A 129 -6.69 19.92 -43.25
CA ARG A 129 -6.27 20.37 -44.58
C ARG A 129 -6.77 19.47 -45.71
N GLY A 130 -6.95 18.18 -45.45
CA GLY A 130 -7.62 17.25 -46.35
C GLY A 130 -9.11 17.54 -46.57
N ARG A 131 -9.70 18.51 -45.83
CA ARG A 131 -11.14 18.84 -45.83
C ARG A 131 -12.03 17.68 -45.36
N HIS A 132 -11.53 16.88 -44.43
CA HIS A 132 -12.28 15.83 -43.76
C HIS A 132 -12.51 16.16 -42.28
N PRO A 133 -13.17 17.29 -41.92
CA PRO A 133 -13.36 17.68 -40.53
C PRO A 133 -14.23 16.69 -39.74
N GLY A 134 -15.12 15.94 -40.43
CA GLY A 134 -15.88 14.86 -39.82
C GLY A 134 -14.99 13.71 -39.30
N GLU A 135 -13.89 13.42 -40.00
CA GLU A 135 -12.94 12.38 -39.58
C GLU A 135 -12.13 12.80 -38.36
N LEU A 136 -11.88 14.09 -38.16
CA LEU A 136 -11.27 14.60 -36.93
C LEU A 136 -12.17 14.35 -35.72
N ALA A 137 -13.49 14.60 -35.86
CA ALA A 137 -14.44 14.34 -34.78
C ALA A 137 -14.49 12.85 -34.42
N THR A 138 -14.49 11.98 -35.43
CA THR A 138 -14.42 10.52 -35.25
C THR A 138 -13.12 10.08 -34.59
N HIS A 139 -11.97 10.62 -35.01
CA HIS A 139 -10.66 10.34 -34.42
C HIS A 139 -10.59 10.72 -32.94
N LEU A 140 -11.12 11.90 -32.58
CA LEU A 140 -11.20 12.33 -31.18
C LEU A 140 -12.18 11.47 -30.37
N ALA A 141 -13.30 11.06 -30.97
CA ALA A 141 -14.25 10.14 -30.34
C ALA A 141 -13.59 8.78 -30.04
N GLU A 142 -12.80 8.23 -30.97
CA GLU A 142 -12.04 7.00 -30.73
C GLU A 142 -11.10 7.13 -29.53
N ILE A 143 -10.36 8.23 -29.43
CA ILE A 143 -9.46 8.50 -28.30
C ILE A 143 -10.24 8.52 -26.98
N VAL A 144 -11.38 9.21 -26.94
CA VAL A 144 -12.23 9.29 -25.74
C VAL A 144 -12.74 7.90 -25.33
N VAL A 145 -13.19 7.10 -26.30
CA VAL A 145 -13.62 5.71 -26.04
C VAL A 145 -12.44 4.87 -25.53
N GLY A 146 -11.26 5.01 -26.11
CA GLY A 146 -10.04 4.34 -25.64
C GLY A 146 -9.68 4.70 -24.20
N ILE A 147 -9.77 5.98 -23.84
CA ILE A 147 -9.54 6.44 -22.47
C ILE A 147 -10.59 5.83 -21.51
N ALA A 148 -11.87 5.83 -21.92
CA ALA A 148 -12.95 5.28 -21.10
C ALA A 148 -12.76 3.78 -20.83
N PHE A 149 -12.45 2.99 -21.87
CA PHE A 149 -12.23 1.56 -21.75
C PHE A 149 -10.93 1.20 -21.04
N GLY A 150 -9.83 1.94 -21.27
CA GLY A 150 -8.60 1.74 -20.52
C GLY A 150 -8.81 2.00 -19.03
N LEU A 151 -9.56 3.03 -18.66
CA LEU A 151 -9.93 3.30 -17.27
C LEU A 151 -10.88 2.23 -16.71
N ALA A 152 -11.91 1.84 -17.45
CA ALA A 152 -12.87 0.81 -17.06
C ALA A 152 -12.18 -0.54 -16.88
N CYS A 153 -11.36 -0.97 -17.84
CA CYS A 153 -10.57 -2.20 -17.77
C CYS A 153 -9.64 -2.17 -16.57
N THR A 154 -8.92 -1.07 -16.35
CA THR A 154 -8.05 -0.95 -15.19
C THR A 154 -8.87 -1.07 -13.90
N MET A 155 -10.00 -0.38 -13.79
CA MET A 155 -10.91 -0.41 -12.63
C MET A 155 -11.59 -1.77 -12.39
N LEU A 156 -12.00 -2.49 -13.44
CA LEU A 156 -12.67 -3.79 -13.38
C LEU A 156 -11.69 -4.96 -13.24
N LEU A 157 -10.59 -4.95 -13.98
CA LEU A 157 -9.58 -6.00 -13.99
C LEU A 157 -8.56 -5.83 -12.86
N PHE A 158 -8.67 -4.79 -12.02
CA PHE A 158 -7.84 -4.69 -10.81
C PHE A 158 -7.98 -5.97 -9.98
N PRO A 159 -6.91 -6.79 -9.86
CA PRO A 159 -6.87 -7.81 -8.85
C PRO A 159 -6.75 -7.07 -7.53
N THR A 160 -7.85 -7.11 -6.78
CA THR A 160 -7.93 -6.96 -5.33
C THR A 160 -6.67 -6.41 -4.69
N VAL A 161 -6.69 -5.11 -4.39
CA VAL A 161 -6.00 -4.41 -3.28
C VAL A 161 -4.84 -5.19 -2.65
N ARG A 162 -3.67 -4.55 -2.56
CA ARG A 162 -2.49 -5.02 -1.79
C ARG A 162 -2.75 -5.27 -0.28
N VAL A 163 -4.00 -5.36 0.15
CA VAL A 163 -4.44 -5.93 1.44
C VAL A 163 -3.71 -7.24 1.73
N ARG A 164 -3.54 -8.14 0.75
CA ARG A 164 -2.88 -9.43 1.02
C ARG A 164 -1.39 -9.28 1.34
N SER A 165 -0.68 -8.30 0.77
CA SER A 165 0.72 -8.06 1.13
C SER A 165 0.84 -7.37 2.49
N ALA A 166 -0.08 -6.46 2.83
CA ALA A 166 -0.13 -5.86 4.15
C ALA A 166 -0.52 -6.87 5.25
N GLU A 167 -1.51 -7.75 5.00
CA GLU A 167 -1.87 -8.85 5.89
C GLU A 167 -0.68 -9.78 6.14
N ARG A 168 0.06 -10.14 5.09
CA ARG A 168 1.28 -10.96 5.21
C ARG A 168 2.38 -10.24 5.98
N ALA A 169 2.64 -8.97 5.71
CA ALA A 169 3.67 -8.21 6.41
C ALA A 169 3.33 -8.06 7.91
N LEU A 170 2.05 -7.87 8.26
CA LEU A 170 1.58 -7.87 9.64
C LEU A 170 1.71 -9.26 10.28
N GLU A 171 1.39 -10.33 9.57
CA GLU A 171 1.54 -11.69 10.09
C GLU A 171 3.02 -12.06 10.32
N GLU A 172 3.90 -11.68 9.40
CA GLU A 172 5.35 -11.82 9.55
C GLU A 172 5.86 -11.04 10.77
N LEU A 173 5.39 -9.81 10.98
CA LEU A 173 5.74 -9.00 12.15
C LEU A 173 5.25 -9.64 13.46
N ARG A 174 4.01 -10.14 13.51
CA ARG A 174 3.46 -10.85 14.68
C ARG A 174 4.27 -12.10 15.02
N LEU A 175 4.57 -12.92 14.01
CA LEU A 175 5.42 -14.10 14.14
C LEU A 175 6.81 -13.75 14.63
N LEU A 176 7.37 -12.63 14.17
CA LEU A 176 8.68 -12.18 14.59
C LEU A 176 8.67 -11.72 16.05
N ILE A 177 7.70 -10.88 16.44
CA ILE A 177 7.54 -10.43 17.84
C ILE A 177 7.35 -11.61 18.79
N ALA A 178 6.50 -12.57 18.43
CA ALA A 178 6.26 -13.76 19.25
C ALA A 178 7.55 -14.60 19.41
N ARG A 179 8.27 -14.86 18.32
CA ARG A 179 9.56 -15.56 18.36
C ARG A 179 10.60 -14.84 19.22
N HIS A 180 10.64 -13.52 19.17
CA HIS A 180 11.57 -12.75 20.00
C HIS A 180 11.20 -12.83 21.48
N LEU A 181 9.92 -12.72 21.84
CA LEU A 181 9.46 -12.91 23.21
C LEU A 181 9.74 -14.32 23.73
N ASP A 182 9.56 -15.35 22.90
CA ASP A 182 9.91 -16.73 23.25
C ASP A 182 11.43 -16.91 23.41
N GLY A 183 12.24 -16.34 22.52
CA GLY A 183 13.70 -16.39 22.63
C GLY A 183 14.24 -15.60 23.84
N LEU A 184 13.61 -14.49 24.22
CA LEU A 184 13.90 -13.80 25.48
C LEU A 184 13.52 -14.66 26.69
N ALA A 185 12.41 -15.41 26.62
CA ALA A 185 12.02 -16.34 27.67
C ALA A 185 13.04 -17.47 27.84
N ASP A 186 13.54 -18.00 26.72
CA ASP A 186 14.58 -19.03 26.70
C ASP A 186 15.92 -18.48 27.21
N ALA A 187 16.30 -17.26 26.84
CA ALA A 187 17.49 -16.58 27.36
C ALA A 187 17.42 -16.41 28.89
N VAL A 188 16.27 -16.01 29.43
CA VAL A 188 16.04 -15.91 30.89
C VAL A 188 16.15 -17.26 31.59
N VAL A 189 15.57 -18.33 31.02
CA VAL A 189 15.61 -19.68 31.62
C VAL A 189 17.00 -20.31 31.56
N ARG A 190 17.74 -20.08 30.47
CA ARG A 190 19.09 -20.62 30.28
C ARG A 190 20.18 -19.75 30.92
N HIS A 191 19.81 -18.60 31.46
CA HIS A 191 20.75 -17.59 31.97
C HIS A 191 21.78 -17.17 30.90
N GLU A 192 21.33 -17.11 29.65
CA GLU A 192 22.14 -16.71 28.49
C GLU A 192 21.78 -15.29 28.05
N GLN A 193 22.73 -14.64 27.38
CA GLN A 193 22.46 -13.33 26.78
C GLN A 193 21.48 -13.49 25.61
N PRO A 194 20.44 -12.64 25.50
CA PRO A 194 19.54 -12.59 24.36
C PRO A 194 20.23 -12.70 22.99
N ARG A 195 21.36 -12.00 22.80
CA ARG A 195 22.16 -12.06 21.57
C ARG A 195 22.67 -13.46 21.18
N LYS A 196 22.89 -14.35 22.15
CA LYS A 196 23.31 -15.74 21.89
C LYS A 196 22.15 -16.62 21.42
N VAL A 197 20.95 -16.37 21.93
CA VAL A 197 19.74 -17.15 21.61
C VAL A 197 19.06 -16.65 20.33
N LEU A 198 18.94 -15.33 20.18
CA LEU A 198 18.23 -14.66 19.07
C LEU A 198 19.16 -14.31 17.90
N GLY A 199 20.48 -14.34 18.12
CA GLY A 199 21.49 -13.90 17.16
C GLY A 199 21.82 -12.41 17.28
N PRO A 200 22.94 -11.94 16.70
CA PRO A 200 23.42 -10.56 16.88
C PRO A 200 22.58 -9.49 16.17
N ALA A 201 21.82 -9.87 15.12
CA ALA A 201 21.04 -8.95 14.29
C ALA A 201 19.55 -8.89 14.66
N TRP A 202 19.17 -9.40 15.84
CA TRP A 202 17.77 -9.56 16.22
C TRP A 202 17.01 -8.22 16.30
N GLU A 203 17.66 -7.15 16.79
CA GLU A 203 17.08 -5.80 16.81
C GLU A 203 16.88 -5.23 15.40
N ASP A 204 17.86 -5.42 14.51
CA ASP A 204 17.83 -4.96 13.12
C ASP A 204 16.75 -5.69 12.32
N ASP A 205 16.59 -6.99 12.54
CA ASP A 205 15.55 -7.81 11.91
C ASP A 205 14.15 -7.33 12.31
N LEU A 206 13.96 -7.00 13.60
CA LEU A 206 12.69 -6.46 14.11
C LEU A 206 12.41 -5.05 13.54
N GLY A 207 13.42 -4.18 13.49
CA GLY A 207 13.32 -2.83 12.89
C GLY A 207 13.01 -2.87 11.40
N THR A 208 13.63 -3.81 10.67
CA THR A 208 13.38 -4.03 9.24
C THR A 208 11.96 -4.54 8.99
N ALA A 209 11.49 -5.48 9.83
CA ALA A 209 10.13 -5.99 9.74
C ALA A 209 9.08 -4.90 10.03
N LEU A 210 9.32 -4.03 11.02
CA LEU A 210 8.44 -2.89 11.32
C LEU A 210 8.36 -1.91 10.15
N THR A 211 9.51 -1.54 9.58
CA THR A 211 9.56 -0.63 8.42
C THR A 211 8.83 -1.22 7.22
N ARG A 212 9.01 -2.52 6.96
CA ARG A 212 8.33 -3.25 5.88
C ARG A 212 6.81 -3.31 6.12
N ALA A 213 6.37 -3.54 7.35
CA ALA A 213 4.94 -3.55 7.71
C ALA A 213 4.30 -2.16 7.58
N ARG A 214 4.99 -1.08 7.97
CA ARG A 214 4.55 0.31 7.79
C ARG A 214 4.35 0.64 6.30
N ALA A 215 5.39 0.44 5.49
CA ALA A 215 5.33 0.70 4.05
C ALA A 215 4.20 -0.10 3.36
N ALA A 216 4.04 -1.38 3.71
CA ALA A 216 2.96 -2.21 3.15
C ALA A 216 1.56 -1.74 3.57
N MET A 217 1.42 -1.24 4.81
CA MET A 217 0.16 -0.69 5.32
C MET A 217 -0.21 0.64 4.68
N ASP A 218 0.76 1.52 4.48
CA ASP A 218 0.57 2.82 3.81
C ASP A 218 0.16 2.60 2.35
N GLU A 219 0.89 1.72 1.64
CA GLU A 219 0.58 1.35 0.27
C GLU A 219 -0.82 0.71 0.14
N ALA A 220 -1.19 -0.15 1.10
CA ALA A 220 -2.52 -0.75 1.13
C ALA A 220 -3.61 0.30 1.41
N HIS A 221 -3.35 1.29 2.27
CA HIS A 221 -4.30 2.37 2.56
C HIS A 221 -4.55 3.27 1.36
N GLU A 222 -3.48 3.67 0.66
CA GLU A 222 -3.62 4.43 -0.58
C GLU A 222 -4.40 3.63 -1.63
N SER A 223 -4.11 2.34 -1.75
CA SER A 223 -4.83 1.44 -2.65
C SER A 223 -6.31 1.31 -2.31
N VAL A 224 -6.68 1.29 -1.02
CA VAL A 224 -8.08 1.21 -0.58
C VAL A 224 -8.80 2.54 -0.75
N ARG A 225 -8.13 3.67 -0.47
CA ARG A 225 -8.71 5.02 -0.58
C ARG A 225 -9.23 5.28 -1.99
N TRP A 226 -8.49 4.82 -2.99
CA TRP A 226 -8.81 5.02 -4.39
C TRP A 226 -9.54 3.83 -5.03
N ASN A 227 -9.95 2.83 -4.24
CA ASN A 227 -10.73 1.70 -4.76
C ASN A 227 -12.24 1.97 -4.67
N PRO A 228 -12.94 2.12 -5.80
CA PRO A 228 -14.38 2.34 -5.84
C PRO A 228 -15.19 1.09 -5.47
N ARG A 229 -14.59 -0.11 -5.40
CA ARG A 229 -15.31 -1.35 -5.09
C ARG A 229 -15.80 -1.41 -3.63
N PRO A 230 -17.08 -1.72 -3.38
CA PRO A 230 -17.63 -1.81 -2.02
C PRO A 230 -16.99 -2.93 -1.17
N THR A 231 -16.46 -3.98 -1.79
CA THR A 231 -15.68 -5.04 -1.11
C THR A 231 -14.33 -4.53 -0.57
N ALA A 232 -13.73 -3.53 -1.20
CA ALA A 232 -12.52 -2.88 -0.69
C ALA A 232 -12.81 -2.02 0.56
N ARG A 233 -13.99 -1.38 0.62
CA ARG A 233 -14.46 -0.69 1.83
C ARG A 233 -14.64 -1.65 3.01
N ARG A 234 -15.15 -2.87 2.80
CA ARG A 234 -15.24 -3.88 3.86
C ARG A 234 -13.86 -4.35 4.33
N ARG A 235 -12.91 -4.55 3.41
CA ARG A 235 -11.51 -4.91 3.76
C ARG A 235 -10.73 -3.79 4.42
N ARG A 236 -11.11 -2.51 4.24
CA ARG A 236 -10.57 -1.36 4.99
C ARG A 236 -10.67 -1.57 6.51
N SER A 237 -11.75 -2.21 6.97
CA SER A 237 -11.96 -2.49 8.39
C SER A 237 -10.95 -3.47 8.99
N HIS A 238 -10.28 -4.30 8.17
CA HIS A 238 -9.30 -5.28 8.63
C HIS A 238 -7.85 -4.74 8.60
N LEU A 239 -7.60 -3.66 7.86
CA LEU A 239 -6.33 -2.94 7.84
C LEU A 239 -6.36 -1.85 8.91
N ASP A 240 -6.32 -2.23 10.18
CA ASP A 240 -6.37 -1.26 11.26
C ASP A 240 -4.96 -0.72 11.55
N HIS A 241 -4.73 0.58 11.30
CA HIS A 241 -3.50 1.28 11.71
C HIS A 241 -3.22 1.12 13.21
N ARG A 242 -4.26 0.88 14.02
CA ARG A 242 -4.09 0.60 15.45
C ARG A 242 -3.33 -0.69 15.68
N VAL A 243 -3.57 -1.74 14.90
CA VAL A 243 -2.84 -3.01 15.07
C VAL A 243 -1.37 -2.81 14.78
N LEU A 244 -1.04 -2.08 13.71
CA LEU A 244 0.35 -1.74 13.42
C LEU A 244 0.98 -0.88 14.53
N ARG A 245 0.23 0.07 15.10
CA ARG A 245 0.69 0.90 16.22
C ARG A 245 0.92 0.05 17.47
N THR A 246 -0.05 -0.77 17.87
CA THR A 246 0.07 -1.70 19.01
C THR A 246 1.25 -2.65 18.83
N LEU A 247 1.43 -3.24 17.64
CA LEU A 247 2.59 -4.10 17.36
C LEU A 247 3.91 -3.32 17.35
N SER A 248 3.92 -2.07 16.89
CA SER A 248 5.10 -1.19 16.97
C SER A 248 5.46 -0.88 18.43
N ASP A 249 4.47 -0.59 19.26
CA ASP A 249 4.66 -0.33 20.69
C ASP A 249 5.20 -1.58 21.39
N VAL A 250 4.58 -2.74 21.16
CA VAL A 250 5.03 -4.03 21.71
C VAL A 250 6.44 -4.36 21.24
N ALA A 251 6.77 -4.16 19.96
CA ALA A 251 8.12 -4.38 19.44
C ALA A 251 9.15 -3.47 20.14
N GLY A 252 8.82 -2.19 20.38
CA GLY A 252 9.65 -1.28 21.16
C GLY A 252 9.88 -1.75 22.59
N GLN A 253 8.86 -2.33 23.24
CA GLN A 253 9.00 -2.92 24.56
C GLN A 253 9.86 -4.19 24.55
N VAL A 254 9.72 -5.04 23.53
CA VAL A 254 10.56 -6.25 23.34
C VAL A 254 12.04 -5.87 23.19
N SER A 255 12.35 -4.86 22.36
CA SER A 255 13.71 -4.35 22.22
C SER A 255 14.25 -3.80 23.54
N THR A 256 13.41 -3.09 24.31
CA THR A 256 13.80 -2.56 25.63
C THR A 256 14.08 -3.67 26.62
N THR A 257 13.24 -4.71 26.68
CA THR A 257 13.46 -5.89 27.52
C THR A 257 14.74 -6.62 27.16
N GLY A 258 15.01 -6.84 25.86
CA GLY A 258 16.24 -7.48 25.41
C GLY A 258 17.50 -6.71 25.80
N ARG A 259 17.51 -5.37 25.62
CA ARG A 259 18.65 -4.54 26.06
C ARG A 259 18.85 -4.54 27.58
N LEU A 260 17.76 -4.57 28.36
CA LEU A 260 17.86 -4.68 29.82
C LEU A 260 18.47 -6.03 30.25
N LEU A 261 18.13 -7.11 29.54
CA LEU A 261 18.71 -8.44 29.76
C LEU A 261 20.17 -8.52 29.30
N ASP A 262 20.54 -7.84 28.22
CA ASP A 262 21.93 -7.77 27.74
C ASP A 262 22.85 -6.94 28.67
N THR A 263 22.32 -5.91 29.35
CA THR A 263 23.08 -5.02 30.25
C THR A 263 23.35 -5.60 31.64
N HIS A 264 22.68 -6.69 32.04
CA HIS A 264 22.86 -7.33 33.36
C HIS A 264 23.33 -8.79 33.24
N PRO A 265 24.53 -9.06 32.70
CA PRO A 265 25.07 -10.42 32.63
C PRO A 265 25.48 -11.00 34.01
N ASP A 266 25.80 -10.14 34.98
CA ASP A 266 26.52 -10.52 36.21
C ASP A 266 25.67 -11.16 37.33
N ALA A 267 24.40 -11.49 37.06
CA ALA A 267 23.66 -12.40 37.94
C ALA A 267 23.95 -13.89 37.66
N ALA A 268 24.70 -14.20 36.59
CA ALA A 268 24.91 -15.56 36.09
C ALA A 268 26.19 -16.26 36.61
N GLU A 269 27.13 -15.56 37.25
CA GLU A 269 28.42 -16.15 37.64
C GLU A 269 28.57 -16.54 39.12
N THR A 270 27.59 -16.25 39.98
CA THR A 270 27.59 -16.73 41.36
C THR A 270 26.39 -17.62 41.60
N SER A 271 26.64 -18.94 41.59
CA SER A 271 25.87 -20.01 42.24
C SER A 271 24.49 -19.59 42.74
N ARG A 272 23.48 -19.60 41.86
CA ARG A 272 22.08 -19.40 42.28
C ARG A 272 21.22 -20.54 41.73
N PRO A 273 20.37 -21.18 42.56
CA PRO A 273 19.31 -22.01 42.04
C PRO A 273 18.46 -21.14 41.10
N ALA A 274 18.10 -21.67 39.94
CA ALA A 274 17.20 -21.05 38.96
C ALA A 274 16.23 -20.08 39.65
N SER A 275 16.46 -18.78 39.47
CA SER A 275 15.88 -17.77 40.37
C SER A 275 14.36 -17.91 40.42
N ALA A 276 13.77 -17.79 41.61
CA ALA A 276 12.32 -17.86 41.80
C ALA A 276 11.53 -16.86 40.91
N PHE A 277 12.23 -15.88 40.32
CA PHE A 277 11.72 -14.89 39.37
C PHE A 277 11.85 -15.30 37.89
N ALA A 278 12.93 -15.98 37.48
CA ALA A 278 13.19 -16.33 36.08
C ALA A 278 12.06 -17.18 35.46
N GLN A 279 11.60 -18.21 36.17
CA GLN A 279 10.58 -19.12 35.63
C GLN A 279 9.19 -18.46 35.49
N PRO A 280 8.69 -17.71 36.51
CA PRO A 280 7.49 -16.89 36.33
C PRO A 280 7.63 -15.80 35.26
N TYR A 281 8.78 -15.13 35.16
CA TYR A 281 9.01 -14.08 34.17
C TYR A 281 9.05 -14.63 32.73
N ALA A 282 9.72 -15.77 32.52
CA ALA A 282 9.71 -16.47 31.24
C ALA A 282 8.30 -16.93 30.83
N ARG A 283 7.48 -17.39 31.79
CA ARG A 283 6.06 -17.67 31.54
C ARG A 283 5.30 -16.41 31.12
N LEU A 284 5.54 -15.28 31.77
CA LEU A 284 4.93 -14.00 31.41
C LEU A 284 5.31 -13.58 29.98
N LEU A 285 6.59 -13.69 29.59
CA LEU A 285 7.06 -13.43 28.22
C LEU A 285 6.33 -14.30 27.19
N ARG A 286 6.23 -15.62 27.43
CA ARG A 286 5.50 -16.56 26.55
C ARG A 286 4.01 -16.25 26.46
N THR A 287 3.36 -15.89 27.58
CA THR A 287 1.94 -15.46 27.53
C THR A 287 1.75 -14.16 26.75
N THR A 288 2.72 -13.25 26.81
CA THR A 288 2.74 -12.01 26.04
C THR A 288 2.96 -12.29 24.56
N ALA A 289 3.80 -13.28 24.22
CA ALA A 289 4.02 -13.76 22.85
C ALA A 289 2.73 -14.24 22.21
N LEU A 290 1.93 -15.04 22.93
CA LEU A 290 0.62 -15.50 22.48
C LEU A 290 -0.36 -14.33 22.26
N CYS A 291 -0.36 -13.35 23.16
CA CYS A 291 -1.21 -12.16 23.03
C CYS A 291 -0.79 -11.27 21.84
N ALA A 292 0.51 -11.11 21.60
CA ALA A 292 1.04 -10.36 20.46
C ALA A 292 0.76 -11.08 19.13
N TYR A 293 0.93 -12.40 19.07
CA TYR A 293 0.65 -13.22 17.89
C TYR A 293 -0.83 -13.16 17.47
N SER A 294 -1.73 -13.15 18.45
CA SER A 294 -3.18 -13.10 18.22
C SER A 294 -3.74 -11.69 18.03
N CYS A 295 -2.90 -10.65 18.10
CA CYS A 295 -3.33 -9.25 17.97
C CYS A 295 -3.79 -8.93 16.53
N ARG A 296 -5.11 -9.05 16.29
CA ARG A 296 -5.75 -8.81 14.99
C ARG A 296 -6.73 -7.62 14.97
N GLY A 297 -6.67 -6.73 15.96
CA GLY A 297 -7.50 -5.50 16.01
C GLY A 297 -8.96 -5.74 16.40
N GLY A 298 -9.26 -6.92 16.94
CA GLY A 298 -10.58 -7.30 17.44
C GLY A 298 -10.59 -7.43 18.96
N ARG A 299 -11.06 -8.58 19.44
CA ARG A 299 -11.08 -8.88 20.88
C ARG A 299 -9.68 -9.20 21.39
N PRO A 300 -9.34 -8.76 22.63
CA PRO A 300 -8.09 -9.16 23.27
C PRO A 300 -8.04 -10.68 23.43
N HIS A 301 -6.84 -11.24 23.40
CA HIS A 301 -6.62 -12.68 23.57
C HIS A 301 -7.16 -13.17 24.92
N PRO A 302 -7.76 -14.38 25.02
CA PRO A 302 -8.28 -14.91 26.29
C PRO A 302 -7.22 -15.05 27.38
N ALA A 303 -5.93 -15.14 27.03
CA ALA A 303 -4.84 -15.19 28.00
C ALA A 303 -4.42 -13.82 28.56
N LEU A 304 -4.95 -12.71 28.04
CA LEU A 304 -4.57 -11.36 28.46
C LEU A 304 -4.87 -11.08 29.96
N PRO A 305 -6.04 -11.48 30.52
CA PRO A 305 -6.29 -11.38 31.96
C PRO A 305 -5.29 -12.22 32.78
N ALA A 306 -4.96 -13.42 32.32
CA ALA A 306 -3.99 -14.29 32.99
C ALA A 306 -2.57 -13.69 32.99
N ALA A 307 -2.16 -13.09 31.87
CA ALA A 307 -0.87 -12.39 31.76
C ALA A 307 -0.80 -11.19 32.71
N ARG A 308 -1.88 -10.40 32.79
CA ARG A 308 -1.99 -9.29 33.76
C ARG A 308 -1.94 -9.77 35.21
N GLN A 309 -2.61 -10.87 35.53
CA GLN A 309 -2.59 -11.43 36.87
C GLN A 309 -1.20 -11.98 37.22
N ALA A 310 -0.49 -12.59 36.27
CA ALA A 310 0.88 -13.03 36.45
C ALA A 310 1.84 -11.85 36.66
N LEU A 311 1.69 -10.78 35.89
CA LEU A 311 2.43 -9.52 36.07
C LEU A 311 2.18 -8.92 37.47
N ALA A 312 0.91 -8.84 37.90
CA ALA A 312 0.55 -8.31 39.21
C ALA A 312 1.13 -9.15 40.36
N ARG A 313 1.15 -10.49 40.22
CA ARG A 313 1.80 -11.39 41.19
C ARG A 313 3.32 -11.20 41.25
N LEU A 314 3.95 -10.90 40.13
CA LEU A 314 5.40 -10.64 40.06
C LEU A 314 5.78 -9.25 40.59
N GLY A 315 4.90 -8.27 40.43
CA GLY A 315 5.10 -6.90 40.93
C GLY A 315 4.70 -6.69 42.38
N ALA A 316 4.04 -7.67 43.02
CA ALA A 316 3.67 -7.59 44.43
C ALA A 316 4.94 -7.48 45.31
N PRO A 317 4.95 -6.61 46.33
CA PRO A 317 6.11 -6.44 47.20
C PRO A 317 6.45 -7.77 47.89
N ARG A 318 7.54 -8.40 47.46
CA ARG A 318 8.14 -9.53 48.17
C ARG A 318 8.95 -9.02 49.34
N SER A 319 9.12 -9.84 50.38
CA SER A 319 10.05 -9.62 51.50
C SER A 319 11.53 -9.69 51.09
N ASP A 320 11.83 -9.46 49.81
CA ASP A 320 13.18 -9.51 49.26
C ASP A 320 13.94 -8.23 49.62
N PRO A 321 15.26 -8.32 49.86
CA PRO A 321 16.09 -7.14 50.15
C PRO A 321 16.03 -6.11 49.01
N PRO A 322 16.14 -4.80 49.31
CA PRO A 322 15.89 -3.71 48.36
C PRO A 322 16.78 -3.75 47.10
N GLU A 323 18.00 -4.30 47.21
CA GLU A 323 18.90 -4.50 46.07
C GLU A 323 18.37 -5.51 45.02
N ARG A 324 17.51 -6.46 45.43
CA ARG A 324 16.90 -7.46 44.52
C ARG A 324 15.62 -6.95 43.85
N ALA A 325 14.89 -6.03 44.49
CA ALA A 325 13.60 -5.56 43.99
C ALA A 325 13.71 -4.56 42.81
N ALA A 326 14.78 -3.76 42.77
CA ALA A 326 14.99 -2.74 41.75
C ALA A 326 15.19 -3.28 40.31
N PRO A 327 16.05 -4.30 40.05
CA PRO A 327 16.23 -4.84 38.69
C PRO A 327 14.99 -5.59 38.20
N ASP A 328 14.31 -6.36 39.05
CA ASP A 328 13.09 -7.09 38.71
C ASP A 328 11.96 -6.14 38.30
N GLN A 329 11.77 -5.02 39.01
CA GLN A 329 10.80 -3.99 38.64
C GLN A 329 11.12 -3.31 37.30
N ARG A 330 12.40 -3.10 36.97
CA ARG A 330 12.80 -2.55 35.67
C ARG A 330 12.45 -3.49 34.51
N LEU A 331 12.52 -4.80 34.73
CA LEU A 331 12.16 -5.82 33.73
C LEU A 331 10.63 -6.00 33.55
N LEU A 332 9.83 -5.66 34.56
CA LEU A 332 8.36 -5.75 34.51
C LEU A 332 7.70 -4.57 33.76
N ARG A 333 8.25 -3.36 33.86
CA ARG A 333 7.69 -2.13 33.22
C ARG A 333 7.44 -2.26 31.71
N PRO A 334 8.37 -2.81 30.89
CA PRO A 334 8.13 -2.95 29.46
C PRO A 334 6.96 -3.89 29.13
N LEU A 335 6.85 -4.99 29.89
CA LEU A 335 5.77 -5.97 29.74
C LEU A 335 4.41 -5.40 30.18
N GLU A 336 4.38 -4.60 31.24
CA GLU A 336 3.19 -3.85 31.66
C GLU A 336 2.70 -2.92 30.55
N SER A 337 3.62 -2.17 29.94
CA SER A 337 3.33 -1.27 28.82
C SER A 337 2.81 -2.05 27.60
N ALA A 338 3.45 -3.17 27.26
CA ALA A 338 3.04 -4.04 26.16
C ALA A 338 1.63 -4.63 26.36
N LEU A 339 1.33 -5.17 27.56
CA LEU A 339 0.02 -5.72 27.88
C LEU A 339 -1.07 -4.63 27.90
N THR A 340 -0.72 -3.40 28.27
CA THR A 340 -1.64 -2.27 28.22
C THR A 340 -1.98 -1.90 26.77
N CYS A 341 -0.98 -1.83 25.88
CA CYS A 341 -1.21 -1.59 24.45
C CYS A 341 -2.05 -2.71 23.80
N LEU A 342 -1.84 -3.97 24.20
CA LEU A 342 -2.61 -5.13 23.72
C LEU A 342 -4.06 -5.16 24.23
N SER A 343 -4.37 -4.39 25.27
CA SER A 343 -5.70 -4.35 25.89
C SER A 343 -6.62 -3.25 25.36
N ALA A 344 -6.10 -2.32 24.56
CA ALA A 344 -6.87 -1.18 24.08
C ALA A 344 -8.06 -1.65 23.21
N PRO A 345 -9.32 -1.31 23.55
CA PRO A 345 -10.49 -1.76 22.81
C PRO A 345 -10.52 -1.21 21.39
N ALA A 346 -11.05 -2.01 20.45
CA ALA A 346 -11.41 -1.53 19.12
C ALA A 346 -12.51 -0.45 19.24
N PRO A 347 -12.44 0.68 18.49
CA PRO A 347 -13.55 1.62 18.47
C PRO A 347 -14.80 0.94 17.94
N ALA A 348 -15.96 1.41 18.41
CA ALA A 348 -17.21 1.14 17.73
C ALA A 348 -17.06 1.49 16.23
N PRO A 349 -17.59 0.66 15.31
CA PRO A 349 -17.60 1.02 13.90
C PRO A 349 -18.23 2.41 13.75
N PRO A 350 -17.73 3.27 12.86
CA PRO A 350 -18.39 4.54 12.59
C PRO A 350 -19.84 4.22 12.25
N ALA A 351 -20.78 4.79 13.02
CA ALA A 351 -22.20 4.63 12.76
C ALA A 351 -22.42 4.92 11.26
N PRO A 352 -23.22 4.10 10.55
CA PRO A 352 -23.55 4.40 9.17
C PRO A 352 -24.11 5.82 9.18
N SER A 353 -23.41 6.73 8.51
CA SER A 353 -23.91 8.07 8.29
C SER A 353 -25.12 7.90 7.38
N HIS A 354 -26.30 7.75 8.00
CA HIS A 354 -27.56 8.07 7.36
C HIS A 354 -27.40 9.53 6.96
N ARG A 355 -26.96 9.76 5.72
CA ARG A 355 -27.30 10.99 5.00
C ARG A 355 -28.83 11.03 5.04
N ILE A 356 -29.34 11.78 6.00
CA ILE A 356 -30.71 12.24 6.00
C ILE A 356 -30.83 12.97 4.66
N LEU A 357 -31.51 12.33 3.72
CA LEU A 357 -32.04 13.02 2.55
C LEU A 357 -32.97 14.08 3.13
N ASP A 358 -32.55 15.33 3.10
CA ASP A 358 -33.43 16.46 3.38
C ASP A 358 -34.69 16.29 2.52
N PRO A 359 -35.89 16.22 3.11
CA PRO A 359 -37.11 16.18 2.32
C PRO A 359 -37.19 17.48 1.53
N LEU A 360 -37.24 17.34 0.20
CA LEU A 360 -37.46 18.43 -0.74
C LEU A 360 -38.60 19.32 -0.26
N ARG A 361 -38.29 20.57 0.10
CA ARG A 361 -39.30 21.59 0.39
C ARG A 361 -40.14 21.81 -0.88
N PRO A 362 -41.49 21.81 -0.79
CA PRO A 362 -42.32 22.15 -1.93
C PRO A 362 -42.15 23.63 -2.25
N SER A 363 -41.88 23.94 -3.52
CA SER A 363 -41.80 25.32 -4.01
C SER A 363 -43.17 26.00 -3.89
N PRO A 364 -43.27 27.23 -3.37
CA PRO A 364 -44.51 27.98 -3.47
C PRO A 364 -44.73 28.38 -4.92
N ARG A 365 -45.81 27.89 -5.53
CA ARG A 365 -46.36 28.43 -6.78
C ARG A 365 -46.68 29.91 -6.57
N ARG A 366 -46.11 30.77 -7.40
CA ARG A 366 -46.73 32.00 -7.86
C ARG A 366 -46.38 32.22 -9.31
#